data_AF-A0A379TFP3-F1
#
_entry.id   AF-A0A379TFP3-F1
#
_cell.length_a   1.000
_cell.length_b   1.000
_cell.length_c   1.000
_cell.angle_alpha   90.00
_cell.angle_beta   90.00
_cell.angle_gamma   90.00
#
_symmetry.space_group_name_H-M   'P 1'
#
loop_
_entity.id
_entity.type
_entity.pdbx_description
1 polymer ?
#
loop_
_entity_poly.entity_id
_entity_poly.type
_entity_poly.pdbx_seq_one_letter_code
_entity_poly.pdbx_strand_id
1 'polypeptide(L)' 'MTTNTHTLQIEEILELLPHRFPFLLVDRVLDFEEGRFLRAVKNVSVNEPFFQGHFPGKPIFARRADSGSDGAGNRYSGV' A
#
# COMPACT_ATOMS: atom_id res chain seq x y z
N MET A 1 -27.35 4.76 -9.32
CA MET A 1 -25.98 4.81 -9.86
C MET A 1 -25.17 3.76 -9.13
N THR A 2 -24.96 2.57 -9.71
CA THR A 2 -24.08 1.53 -9.16
C THR A 2 -22.68 1.75 -9.71
N THR A 3 -21.75 2.22 -8.89
CA THR A 3 -20.34 2.32 -9.28
C THR A 3 -19.71 0.94 -9.17
N ASN A 4 -19.39 0.31 -10.30
CA ASN A 4 -18.59 -0.91 -10.31
C ASN A 4 -17.22 -0.60 -9.70
N THR A 5 -16.95 -1.20 -8.55
CA THR A 5 -15.70 -1.02 -7.79
C THR A 5 -14.95 -2.34 -7.85
N HIS A 6 -13.69 -2.33 -8.28
CA HIS A 6 -12.87 -3.54 -8.38
C HIS A 6 -12.02 -3.70 -7.11
N THR A 7 -12.43 -4.59 -6.21
CA THR A 7 -11.74 -4.84 -4.94
C THR A 7 -10.94 -6.13 -4.99
N LEU A 8 -9.80 -6.19 -4.30
CA LEU A 8 -9.03 -7.42 -4.06
C LEU A 8 -8.82 -7.64 -2.56
N GLN A 9 -9.09 -8.86 -2.09
CA GLN A 9 -8.79 -9.33 -0.74
C GLN A 9 -7.38 -9.93 -0.65
N ILE A 10 -6.94 -10.27 0.56
CA ILE A 10 -5.57 -10.70 0.82
C ILE A 10 -5.22 -12.00 0.08
N GLU A 11 -6.17 -12.92 -0.10
CA GLU A 11 -5.97 -14.18 -0.81
C GLU A 11 -5.59 -13.93 -2.28
N GLU A 12 -6.33 -13.05 -2.95
CA GLU A 12 -6.07 -12.65 -4.34
C GLU A 12 -4.73 -11.92 -4.46
N ILE A 13 -4.43 -11.03 -3.50
CA ILE A 13 -3.14 -10.33 -3.45
C ILE A 13 -1.97 -11.31 -3.29
N LEU A 14 -2.13 -12.38 -2.50
CA LEU A 14 -1.11 -13.41 -2.30
C LEU A 14 -0.88 -14.29 -3.53
N GLU A 15 -1.91 -14.47 -4.36
CA GLU A 15 -1.79 -15.17 -5.65
C GLU A 15 -1.07 -14.29 -6.68
N LEU A 16 -1.38 -12.98 -6.71
CA LEU A 16 -0.81 -12.04 -7.66
C LEU A 16 0.63 -11.63 -7.34
N LEU A 17 0.96 -11.47 -6.05
CA LEU A 17 2.27 -11.01 -5.59
C LEU A 17 3.08 -12.15 -4.96
N PRO A 18 4.38 -12.28 -5.29
CA PRO A 18 5.25 -13.27 -4.68
C PRO A 18 5.67 -12.90 -3.24
N HIS A 19 5.47 -11.65 -2.83
CA HIS A 19 5.90 -11.14 -1.53
C HIS A 19 5.14 -11.81 -0.38
N ARG A 20 5.85 -12.10 0.71
CA ARG A 20 5.31 -12.67 1.96
C ARG A 20 5.82 -11.87 3.15
N PHE A 21 5.33 -12.21 4.35
CA PHE A 21 5.85 -11.62 5.58
C PHE A 21 7.39 -11.72 5.63
N PRO A 22 8.12 -10.66 6.01
CA PRO A 22 7.64 -9.36 6.51
C PRO A 22 7.56 -8.24 5.44
N PHE A 23 7.59 -8.56 4.14
CA PHE A 23 7.70 -7.58 3.04
C PHE A 23 6.44 -7.44 2.17
N LEU A 24 5.35 -8.17 2.46
CA LEU A 24 4.05 -7.89 1.87
C LEU A 24 3.43 -6.67 2.58
N LEU A 25 3.29 -5.55 1.86
CA LEU A 25 2.85 -4.26 2.40
C LEU A 25 1.52 -3.76 1.79
N VAL A 26 0.70 -4.66 1.26
CA VAL A 26 -0.64 -4.35 0.74
C VAL A 26 -1.63 -5.31 1.38
N ASP A 27 -2.60 -4.78 2.13
CA ASP A 27 -3.58 -5.61 2.85
C ASP A 27 -4.91 -5.74 2.10
N ARG A 28 -5.29 -4.73 1.33
CA ARG A 28 -6.52 -4.72 0.52
C ARG A 28 -6.42 -3.74 -0.64
N VAL A 29 -7.00 -4.09 -1.78
CA VAL A 29 -7.28 -3.12 -2.87
C VAL A 29 -8.74 -2.68 -2.77
N LEU A 30 -8.95 -1.36 -2.68
CA LEU A 30 -10.27 -0.73 -2.58
C LEU A 30 -10.89 -0.48 -3.95
N ASP A 31 -10.07 -0.14 -4.95
CA ASP A 31 -10.52 0.11 -6.32
C ASP A 31 -9.32 0.20 -7.26
N PHE A 32 -9.49 -0.15 -8.53
CA PHE A 32 -8.47 0.04 -9.56
C PHE A 32 -9.04 0.14 -10.97
N GLU A 33 -8.25 0.74 -11.85
CA GLU A 33 -8.43 0.74 -13.30
C GLU A 33 -7.10 0.41 -13.95
N GLU A 34 -7.09 -0.66 -14.75
CA GLU A 34 -5.89 -1.19 -15.39
C GLU A 34 -5.14 -0.10 -16.18
N GLY A 35 -3.83 0.00 -15.94
CA GLY A 35 -2.97 0.99 -16.59
C GLY A 35 -3.20 2.45 -16.18
N ARG A 36 -4.14 2.73 -15.26
CA ARG A 36 -4.47 4.11 -14.85
C ARG A 36 -4.29 4.39 -13.37
N PHE A 37 -4.96 3.63 -12.50
CA PHE A 37 -4.84 3.85 -11.05
C PHE A 37 -5.07 2.57 -10.25
N LEU A 38 -4.54 2.55 -9.03
CA LEU A 38 -4.84 1.54 -8.03
C LEU A 38 -4.88 2.21 -6.65
N ARG A 39 -5.95 1.97 -5.90
CA ARG A 39 -6.13 2.47 -4.53
C ARG A 39 -6.14 1.28 -3.58
N ALA A 40 -5.18 1.25 -2.66
CA ALA A 40 -4.99 0.17 -1.71
C ALA A 40 -4.85 0.67 -0.27
N VAL A 41 -4.94 -0.27 0.67
CA VAL A 41 -4.77 -0.03 2.10
C VAL A 41 -3.58 -0.82 2.62
N LYS A 42 -2.76 -0.15 3.43
CA LYS A 42 -1.76 -0.75 4.32
C LYS A 42 -2.14 -0.38 5.76
N ASN A 43 -2.56 -1.35 6.53
CA ASN A 43 -2.72 -1.23 7.96
C ASN A 43 -1.34 -1.17 8.60
N VAL A 44 -1.14 -0.15 9.45
CA VAL A 44 0.09 0.06 10.19
C VAL A 44 -0.14 -0.36 11.63
N SER A 45 0.67 -1.31 12.12
CA SER A 45 0.58 -1.82 13.48
C SER A 45 1.95 -1.82 14.16
N VAL A 46 2.01 -1.38 15.42
CA VAL A 46 3.26 -1.38 16.22
C VAL A 46 3.85 -2.80 16.36
N ASN A 47 3.06 -3.85 16.15
CA ASN A 47 3.50 -5.24 16.15
C ASN A 47 4.29 -5.66 14.90
N GLU A 48 4.45 -4.78 13.91
CA GLU A 48 5.25 -5.07 12.73
C GLU A 48 6.76 -5.05 13.05
N PRO A 49 7.55 -6.00 12.50
CA PRO A 49 8.93 -6.23 12.94
C PRO A 49 9.87 -5.04 12.73
N PHE A 50 9.62 -4.17 11.75
CA PHE A 50 10.47 -3.02 11.47
C PHE A 50 10.39 -1.93 12.55
N PHE A 51 9.33 -1.87 13.35
CA PHE A 51 9.21 -0.89 14.44
C PHE A 51 10.19 -1.15 15.59
N GLN A 52 10.73 -2.36 15.72
CA GLN A 52 11.77 -2.66 16.70
C GLN A 52 13.06 -1.88 16.43
N GLY A 53 13.34 -1.55 15.16
CA GLY A 53 14.56 -0.87 14.74
C GLY A 53 14.37 0.56 14.21
N HIS A 54 13.15 1.00 13.91
CA HIS A 54 12.88 2.28 13.24
C HIS A 54 11.75 3.08 13.91
N PHE A 55 12.00 3.81 14.99
CA PHE A 55 13.22 3.87 15.79
C PHE A 55 12.93 3.29 17.19
N PRO A 56 13.90 2.68 17.90
CA PRO A 56 13.66 2.14 19.23
C PRO A 56 13.03 3.18 20.17
N GLY A 57 11.90 2.84 20.79
CA GLY A 57 11.14 3.74 21.66
C GLY A 57 10.34 4.84 20.93
N LYS A 58 10.38 4.90 19.60
CA LYS A 58 9.65 5.83 18.74
C LYS A 58 9.20 5.13 17.45
N PRO A 59 8.06 4.43 17.46
CA PRO A 59 7.60 3.68 16.29
C PRO A 59 7.20 4.65 15.17
N ILE A 60 8.04 4.74 14.13
CA ILE A 60 7.81 5.60 12.96
C ILE A 60 7.81 4.73 11.71
N PHE A 61 6.69 4.71 10.98
CA PHE A 61 6.62 3.95 9.74
C PHE A 61 7.60 4.54 8.73
N ALA A 62 8.47 3.69 8.18
CA ALA A 62 9.42 4.11 7.16
C ALA A 62 8.67 4.37 5.85
N ARG A 63 8.31 5.62 5.59
CA ARG A 63 7.78 6.05 4.30
C ARG A 63 8.93 6.13 3.29
N ARG A 64 8.80 5.47 2.14
CA ARG A 64 9.66 5.77 0.98
C ARG A 64 9.29 7.17 0.49
N ALA A 65 10.27 8.03 0.24
CA ALA A 65 10.00 9.36 -0.30
C ALA A 65 9.37 9.21 -1.70
N ASP A 66 8.07 9.45 -1.79
CA ASP A 66 7.36 9.45 -3.07
C ASP A 66 7.67 10.75 -3.81
N SER A 67 8.23 10.65 -5.01
CA SER A 67 8.47 11.80 -5.87
C SER A 67 7.13 12.33 -6.37
N GLY A 68 6.75 13.51 -5.91
CA GLY A 68 5.52 14.18 -6.30
C GLY A 68 5.56 14.69 -7.74
N SER A 69 4.43 14.48 -8.44
CA SER A 69 4.01 15.06 -9.73
C SER A 69 4.88 14.88 -10.94
N ASP A 70 4.21 14.51 -12.03
CA ASP A 70 4.55 15.06 -13.33
C ASP A 70 3.49 16.06 -13.84
N GLY A 71 3.99 17.00 -14.65
CA GLY A 71 3.18 17.93 -15.46
C GLY A 71 2.45 17.25 -16.62
N ALA A 72 2.47 15.91 -16.69
CA ALA A 72 1.51 15.11 -17.43
C ALA A 72 0.20 14.91 -16.64
N GLY A 73 0.14 15.41 -15.40
CA GLY A 73 -1.09 15.60 -14.62
C GLY A 73 -1.31 14.55 -13.52
N ASN A 74 -0.48 13.51 -13.41
CA ASN A 74 -0.67 12.47 -12.42
C ASN A 74 0.35 12.59 -11.27
N ARG A 75 -0.15 12.81 -10.05
CA ARG A 75 0.64 12.73 -8.82
C ARG A 75 -0.11 11.92 -7.78
N TYR A 76 0.59 11.00 -7.11
CA TYR A 76 0.06 10.30 -5.94
C TYR A 76 1.12 10.24 -4.82
N SER A 77 0.65 10.48 -3.59
CA SER A 77 1.34 10.52 -2.30
C SER A 77 0.27 10.09 -1.29
N GLY A 78 0.44 9.20 -0.32
CA GLY A 78 1.48 8.32 0.18
C GLY A 78 0.84 7.73 1.45
N VAL A 79 1.13 6.48 1.83
CA VAL A 79 0.45 5.65 2.88
C VAL A 79 -0.78 6.25 3.57
#